data_AF-A0A134AHA5-F1
#
_entry.id   AF-A0A134AHA5-F1
#
_cell.length_a   1.000
_cell.length_b   1.000
_cell.length_c   1.000
_cell.angle_alpha   90.00
_cell.angle_beta   90.00
_cell.angle_gamma   90.00
#
_symmetry.space_group_name_H-M   'P 1'
#
loop_
_entity.id
_entity.type
_entity.pdbx_description
1 polymer ?
#
loop_
_entity_poly.entity_id
_entity_poly.type
_entity_poly.pdbx_seq_one_letter_code
_entity_poly.pdbx_strand_id
1 'polypeptide(L)' 'MREYASLNELLVLANMESYHAILIGKGMEQKERMMKLRKLARTQLMSLQKHGDSGIKRWEGK' A
#
# COMPACT_ATOMS: atom_id res chain seq x y z
N MET A 1 14.09 5.74 -3.92
CA MET A 1 12.77 5.23 -4.39
C MET A 1 11.61 5.81 -3.60
N ARG A 2 11.58 5.75 -2.25
CA ARG A 2 10.52 6.43 -1.44
C ARG A 2 10.51 7.95 -1.60
N GLU A 3 11.68 8.58 -1.69
CA GLU A 3 11.83 10.04 -1.78
C GLU A 3 11.19 10.66 -3.03
N TYR A 4 10.88 9.85 -4.04
CA TYR A 4 10.25 10.29 -5.29
C TYR A 4 8.83 9.75 -5.45
N ALA A 5 8.30 9.04 -4.46
CA ALA A 5 6.96 8.46 -4.51
C ALA A 5 5.91 9.51 -4.08
N SER A 6 4.78 9.54 -4.76
CA SER A 6 3.61 10.31 -4.34
C SER A 6 3.11 9.86 -2.97
N LEU A 7 2.35 10.72 -2.27
CA LEU A 7 1.76 10.39 -0.98
C LEU A 7 0.89 9.11 -1.05
N ASN A 8 0.16 8.93 -2.15
CA ASN A 8 -0.62 7.73 -2.43
C ASN A 8 0.25 6.47 -2.56
N GLU A 9 1.37 6.57 -3.26
CA GLU A 9 2.32 5.46 -3.41
C GLU A 9 3.00 5.13 -2.06
N LEU A 10 3.37 6.15 -1.28
CA LEU A 10 3.92 5.97 0.07
C LEU A 10 2.92 5.28 1.01
N LEU A 11 1.63 5.63 0.93
CA LEU A 11 0.57 4.97 1.70
C LEU A 11 0.45 3.48 1.33
N VAL A 12 0.45 3.15 0.04
CA VAL A 12 0.40 1.76 -0.42
C VAL A 12 1.64 0.99 0.05
N LEU A 13 2.83 1.61 -0.01
CA LEU A 13 4.07 1.01 0.45
C LEU A 13 4.05 0.73 1.97
N ALA A 14 3.65 1.70 2.80
CA ALA A 14 3.56 1.53 4.25
C ALA A 14 2.54 0.42 4.63
N ASN A 15 1.42 0.35 3.91
CA ASN A 15 0.43 -0.71 4.09
C ASN A 15 0.96 -2.08 3.66
N MET A 16 1.72 -2.15 2.56
CA MET A 16 2.36 -3.38 2.13
C MET A 16 3.41 -3.87 3.13
N GLU A 17 4.24 -2.97 3.67
CA GLU A 17 5.29 -3.31 4.64
C GLU A 17 4.69 -3.85 5.95
N SER A 18 3.70 -3.16 6.51
CA SER A 18 3.01 -3.61 7.73
C SER A 18 2.29 -4.95 7.52
N TYR A 19 1.60 -5.13 6.39
CA TYR A 19 0.96 -6.39 6.08
C TYR A 19 1.97 -7.52 5.84
N HIS A 20 3.10 -7.24 5.20
CA HIS A 20 4.17 -8.22 5.02
C HIS A 20 4.69 -8.75 6.36
N ALA A 21 4.91 -7.87 7.34
CA ALA A 21 5.34 -8.26 8.69
C ALA A 21 4.33 -9.19 9.38
N ILE A 22 3.02 -8.88 9.27
CA ILE A 22 1.95 -9.75 9.79
C ILE A 22 1.99 -11.12 9.10
N LEU A 23 2.17 -11.17 7.79
CA LEU A 23 2.20 -12.43 7.03
C LEU A 23 3.43 -13.28 7.35
N ILE A 24 4.59 -12.65 7.60
CA ILE A 24 5.79 -13.35 8.12
C ILE A 24 5.51 -13.92 9.50
N GLY A 25 4.93 -13.14 10.41
CA GLY A 25 4.58 -13.59 11.77
C GLY A 25 3.60 -14.77 11.79
N LYS A 26 2.83 -14.96 10.71
CA LYS A 26 1.92 -16.11 10.52
C LYS A 26 2.58 -17.33 9.88
N GLY A 27 3.88 -17.29 9.59
CA GLY A 27 4.61 -18.39 8.94
C GLY A 27 4.19 -18.64 7.49
N MET A 28 3.60 -17.66 6.81
CA MET A 28 3.11 -17.83 5.44
C MET A 28 4.27 -18.00 4.45
N GLU A 29 4.15 -18.99 3.56
CA GLU A 29 5.13 -19.20 2.50
C GLU A 29 5.33 -17.94 1.65
N GLN A 30 6.58 -17.71 1.24
CA GLN A 30 6.95 -16.52 0.48
C GLN A 30 6.12 -16.36 -0.79
N LYS A 31 5.85 -17.46 -1.53
CA LYS A 31 5.06 -17.43 -2.75
C LYS A 31 3.63 -16.94 -2.49
N GLU A 32 2.98 -17.45 -1.46
CA GLU A 32 1.63 -17.02 -1.08
C GLU A 32 1.62 -15.56 -0.60
N ARG A 33 2.62 -15.18 0.20
CA ARG A 33 2.80 -13.80 0.69
C ARG A 33 2.93 -12.80 -0.46
N MET A 34 3.72 -13.12 -1.49
CA MET A 34 3.88 -12.28 -2.68
C MET A 34 2.58 -12.15 -3.49
N MET A 35 1.81 -13.23 -3.62
CA MET A 35 0.49 -13.17 -4.29
C MET A 35 -0.47 -12.24 -3.54
N LYS A 36 -0.52 -12.33 -2.20
CA LYS A 36 -1.39 -11.47 -1.37
C LYS A 36 -0.96 -10.01 -1.41
N LEU A 37 0.33 -9.73 -1.32
CA LEU A 37 0.85 -8.37 -1.42
C LEU A 37 0.57 -7.74 -2.78
N ARG A 38 0.76 -8.48 -3.87
CA ARG A 38 0.43 -7.98 -5.22
C ARG A 38 -1.06 -7.66 -5.36
N LYS A 39 -1.94 -8.52 -4.80
CA LYS A 39 -3.38 -8.27 -4.78
C LYS A 39 -3.71 -7.02 -3.97
N LEU A 40 -3.14 -6.88 -2.77
CA LEU A 40 -3.31 -5.70 -1.91
C LEU A 40 -2.91 -4.42 -2.63
N ALA A 41 -1.70 -4.37 -3.18
CA ALA A 41 -1.17 -3.22 -3.89
C ALA A 41 -2.07 -2.80 -5.05
N ARG A 42 -2.49 -3.76 -5.89
CA ARG A 42 -3.39 -3.51 -7.02
C ARG A 42 -4.73 -2.95 -6.56
N THR A 43 -5.33 -3.53 -5.52
CA THR A 43 -6.61 -3.07 -4.98
C THR A 43 -6.49 -1.64 -4.44
N GLN A 44 -5.45 -1.34 -3.67
CA GLN A 44 -5.27 0.00 -3.10
C GLN A 44 -5.01 1.05 -4.18
N LEU A 45 -4.15 0.76 -5.16
CA LEU A 45 -3.90 1.66 -6.30
C LEU A 45 -5.18 1.93 -7.11
N MET A 46 -5.98 0.90 -7.40
CA MET A 46 -7.25 1.09 -8.12
C MET A 46 -8.28 1.88 -7.30
N SER A 47 -8.35 1.66 -5.98
CA SER A 47 -9.25 2.42 -5.11
C SER A 47 -8.86 3.90 -5.06
N LEU A 48 -7.57 4.20 -4.96
CA LEU A 48 -7.05 5.57 -4.93
C LEU A 48 -7.25 6.29 -6.27
N GLN A 49 -7.06 5.59 -7.39
CA GLN A 49 -7.40 6.13 -8.72
C GLN A 49 -8.89 6.44 -8.87
N LYS A 50 -9.78 5.60 -8.32
CA LYS A 50 -11.23 5.77 -8.44
C LYS A 50 -11.82 6.88 -7.58
N HIS A 51 -11.28 7.11 -6.38
CA HIS A 51 -11.85 8.09 -5.44
C HIS A 51 -11.26 9.49 -5.60
N GLY A 52 -10.21 9.62 -6.44
CA GLY A 52 -9.46 10.85 -6.62
C GLY A 52 -8.78 11.29 -5.32
N ASP A 53 -7.73 12.08 -5.43
CA ASP A 53 -6.95 12.64 -4.31
C ASP A 53 -7.75 13.40 -3.22
N SER A 54 -9.08 13.50 -3.36
CA SER A 54 -9.99 14.29 -2.53
C SER A 54 -9.93 13.99 -1.02
N GLY A 55 -9.68 12.73 -0.63
CA GLY A 55 -9.55 12.35 0.77
C GLY A 55 -8.17 12.61 1.39
N ILE A 56 -7.10 12.55 0.58
CA ILE A 56 -5.71 12.61 1.04
C ILE A 56 -5.13 14.02 0.93
N LYS A 57 -5.49 14.80 -0.10
CA LYS A 57 -5.11 16.23 -0.24
C LYS A 57 -5.52 17.10 0.95
N ARG A 58 -6.50 16.66 1.74
CA ARG A 58 -6.97 17.37 2.93
C ARG A 58 -5.92 17.45 4.05
N TRP A 59 -4.83 16.69 3.94
CA TRP A 59 -3.73 16.64 4.92
C TRP A 59 -2.44 17.34 4.46
N GLU A 60 -2.35 17.78 3.20
CA GLU A 60 -1.17 18.49 2.67
C GLU A 60 -1.19 20.01 2.95
N GLY A 61 -2.17 20.48 3.73
CA GLY A 61 -2.32 21.89 4.10
C GLY A 61 -2.61 22.10 5.57
N LYS A 62 -1.59 21.94 6.42
CA LYS A 62 -1.43 22.63 7.71
C LYS A 62 0.05 22.75 8.06
#